data_AF-V9Z3V4-F1
#
_entry.id   AF-V9Z3V4-F1
#
_cell.length_a   1.000
_cell.length_b   1.000
_cell.length_c   1.000
_cell.angle_alpha   90.00
_cell.angle_beta   90.00
_cell.angle_gamma   90.00
#
_symmetry.space_group_name_H-M   'P 1'
#
loop_
_entity.id
_entity.type
_entity.pdbx_description
1 polymer ?
#
loop_
_entity_poly.entity_id
_entity_poly.type
_entity_poly.pdbx_seq_one_letter_code
_entity_poly.pdbx_strand_id
1 'polypeptide(L)'
;MTSTTPPLQSAAERLRAEHGPALTLGDDCDLPDDLVVEIDPGAHLTLGNRVSIRRGSTIQVHRGATVAIGDDVAIGEHTFISAMAGIRIGTGAALSNMVDLHDHNHRARTTEHVPTGQLVPWASGFEAAPIIIEPGATLSNKVTVTAGVRIGANCVVGANAVVSHSIAPDTVATGVPATSRRTFDAAAAPREDSRTLTVGFFGTSIMEHLEAVNAQMTTQANLPEVGSKVTVEGWAQRGWVHRLALSLRAAWPHIAFDIHNHGEGGATSRDIADIVEADRATTGTDYDLVFLGCGINDVWRQFQGRTSEAVDLDEYTRHLTGMLDQLSGYTRRIVVVSETPFGPIEDPATVTAMNQELARYNAAACAAAAAHGAQYLDVWAPFTAAARHLTGDPAALWSDGVHLTELGDTILLQQTEKLLAEHRIVEKLLDYPLLERDAALTAYGPLFARYRPDGS
;
A
#
# COMPACT_ATOMS: atom_id res chain seq x y z
N MET A 1 -0.81 -37.77 -60.33
CA MET A 1 -1.59 -37.21 -59.20
C MET A 1 -0.65 -36.36 -58.38
N THR A 2 -0.60 -35.06 -58.66
CA THR A 2 0.10 -34.08 -57.82
C THR A 2 -0.69 -33.95 -56.52
N SER A 3 -0.23 -34.62 -55.47
CA SER A 3 -0.68 -34.39 -54.11
C SER A 3 -0.21 -33.00 -53.71
N THR A 4 -1.04 -32.00 -53.94
CA THR A 4 -0.89 -30.68 -53.33
C THR A 4 -1.39 -30.81 -51.89
N THR A 5 -0.50 -31.21 -50.99
CA THR A 5 -0.70 -30.95 -49.56
C THR A 5 -0.94 -29.44 -49.43
N PRO A 6 -2.08 -28.99 -48.89
CA PRO A 6 -2.28 -27.56 -48.66
C PRO A 6 -1.11 -27.04 -47.79
N PRO A 7 -0.63 -25.80 -48.02
CA PRO A 7 0.42 -25.24 -47.18
C PRO A 7 -0.03 -25.31 -45.72
N LEU A 8 0.87 -25.75 -44.84
CA LEU A 8 0.64 -25.75 -43.40
C LEU A 8 0.30 -24.31 -42.99
N GLN A 9 -0.92 -24.12 -42.49
CA GLN A 9 -1.37 -22.86 -41.92
C GLN A 9 -0.42 -22.48 -40.79
N SER A 10 0.07 -21.25 -40.77
CA SER A 10 0.94 -20.79 -39.68
C SER A 10 0.19 -20.86 -38.34
N ALA A 11 0.91 -21.05 -37.24
CA ALA A 11 0.30 -21.07 -35.90
C ALA A 11 -0.55 -19.81 -35.63
N ALA A 12 -0.11 -18.65 -36.11
CA ALA A 12 -0.85 -17.39 -36.01
C ALA A 12 -2.19 -17.42 -36.76
N GLU A 13 -2.21 -17.90 -38.01
CA GLU A 13 -3.45 -18.04 -38.78
C GLU A 13 -4.41 -19.04 -38.14
N ARG A 14 -3.89 -20.15 -37.58
CA ARG A 14 -4.70 -21.15 -36.89
C ARG A 14 -5.39 -20.54 -35.67
N LEU A 15 -4.63 -19.86 -34.81
CA LEU A 15 -5.15 -19.25 -33.59
C LEU A 15 -6.18 -18.14 -33.90
N ARG A 16 -5.97 -17.35 -34.95
CA ARG A 16 -6.97 -16.35 -35.41
C ARG A 16 -8.27 -17.03 -35.85
N ALA A 17 -8.19 -18.14 -36.58
CA ALA A 17 -9.37 -18.88 -37.02
C ALA A 17 -10.12 -19.51 -35.84
N GLU A 18 -9.39 -19.96 -34.81
CA GLU A 18 -9.95 -20.61 -33.62
C GLU A 18 -10.64 -19.62 -32.67
N HIS A 19 -10.00 -18.49 -32.37
CA HIS A 19 -10.48 -17.57 -31.31
C HIS A 19 -11.16 -16.31 -31.85
N GLY A 20 -11.04 -16.03 -33.16
CA GLY A 20 -11.68 -14.88 -33.81
C GLY A 20 -11.43 -13.56 -33.07
N PRO A 21 -12.48 -12.82 -32.67
CA PRO A 21 -12.33 -11.50 -32.05
C PRO A 21 -11.79 -11.53 -30.61
N ALA A 22 -11.78 -12.70 -29.95
CA ALA A 22 -11.24 -12.83 -28.58
C ALA A 22 -9.71 -12.85 -28.53
N LEU A 23 -9.06 -12.83 -29.70
CA LEU A 23 -7.62 -12.79 -29.88
C LEU A 23 -7.21 -11.63 -30.79
N THR A 24 -6.33 -10.76 -30.30
CA THR A 24 -5.61 -9.76 -31.09
C THR A 24 -4.15 -10.18 -31.23
N LEU A 25 -3.68 -10.34 -32.47
CA LEU A 25 -2.28 -10.66 -32.78
C LEU A 25 -1.68 -9.56 -33.64
N GLY A 26 -0.63 -8.92 -33.15
CA GLY A 26 0.22 -8.01 -33.90
C GLY A 26 1.05 -8.70 -34.98
N ASP A 27 1.92 -7.91 -35.60
CA ASP A 27 2.75 -8.32 -36.73
C ASP A 27 4.03 -9.04 -36.27
N ASP A 28 4.58 -9.87 -37.15
CA ASP A 28 5.89 -10.54 -36.98
C ASP A 28 6.04 -11.40 -35.71
N CYS A 29 4.95 -12.04 -35.25
CA CYS A 29 5.00 -12.97 -34.12
C CYS A 29 5.55 -14.36 -34.52
N ASP A 30 6.48 -14.88 -33.72
CA ASP A 30 7.05 -16.24 -33.83
C ASP A 30 6.36 -17.15 -32.81
N LEU A 31 5.38 -17.93 -33.27
CA LEU A 31 4.52 -18.79 -32.43
C LEU A 31 4.72 -20.26 -32.81
N PRO A 32 4.88 -21.18 -31.84
CA PRO A 32 5.13 -22.58 -32.10
C PRO A 32 3.81 -23.32 -32.35
N ASP A 33 3.88 -24.41 -33.13
CA ASP A 33 2.69 -25.21 -33.47
C ASP A 33 2.02 -25.82 -32.24
N ASP A 34 2.74 -26.07 -31.15
CA ASP A 34 2.25 -26.65 -29.91
C ASP A 34 1.85 -25.63 -28.84
N LEU A 35 1.78 -24.33 -29.17
CA LEU A 35 1.22 -23.32 -28.28
C LEU A 35 -0.26 -23.61 -28.01
N VAL A 36 -0.59 -23.79 -26.74
CA VAL A 36 -1.97 -23.97 -26.27
C VAL A 36 -2.52 -22.62 -25.83
N VAL A 37 -3.64 -22.21 -26.41
CA VAL A 37 -4.37 -20.99 -26.05
C VAL A 37 -5.81 -21.36 -25.73
N GLU A 38 -6.25 -21.02 -24.52
CA GLU A 38 -7.62 -21.24 -24.05
C GLU A 38 -8.20 -19.87 -23.67
N ILE A 39 -9.29 -19.47 -24.35
CA ILE A 39 -9.95 -18.17 -24.12
C ILE A 39 -11.43 -18.44 -23.84
N ASP A 40 -11.83 -18.17 -22.60
CA ASP A 40 -13.21 -18.32 -22.14
C ASP A 40 -14.14 -17.19 -22.62
N PRO A 41 -15.47 -17.35 -22.48
CA PRO A 41 -16.43 -16.29 -22.81
C PRO A 41 -16.11 -14.95 -22.11
N GLY A 42 -16.11 -13.87 -22.90
CA GLY A 42 -15.82 -12.51 -22.42
C GLY A 42 -14.34 -12.25 -22.08
N ALA A 43 -13.48 -13.26 -22.18
CA ALA A 43 -12.04 -13.09 -22.01
C ALA A 43 -11.38 -12.56 -23.29
N HIS A 44 -10.19 -11.98 -23.16
CA HIS A 44 -9.45 -11.46 -24.31
C HIS A 44 -7.93 -11.68 -24.17
N LEU A 45 -7.29 -12.10 -25.26
CA LEU A 45 -5.83 -12.20 -25.37
C LEU A 45 -5.32 -11.21 -26.41
N THR A 46 -4.36 -10.38 -26.02
CA THR A 46 -3.67 -9.46 -26.93
C THR A 46 -2.17 -9.75 -26.93
N LEU A 47 -1.62 -9.99 -28.11
CA LEU A 47 -0.18 -10.03 -28.38
C LEU A 47 0.16 -8.84 -29.27
N GLY A 48 1.13 -8.04 -28.85
CA GLY A 48 1.71 -6.96 -29.63
C GLY A 48 2.52 -7.47 -30.82
N ASN A 49 3.37 -6.59 -31.35
CA ASN A 49 4.25 -6.89 -32.47
C ASN A 49 5.53 -7.58 -32.00
N ARG A 50 6.09 -8.45 -32.86
CA ARG A 50 7.39 -9.11 -32.63
C ARG A 50 7.44 -9.90 -31.32
N VAL A 51 6.33 -10.54 -30.97
CA VAL A 51 6.26 -11.45 -29.82
C VAL A 51 6.77 -12.83 -30.24
N SER A 52 7.76 -13.35 -29.51
CA SER A 52 8.28 -14.72 -29.71
C SER A 52 7.92 -15.60 -28.52
N ILE A 53 7.16 -16.66 -28.76
CA ILE A 53 6.81 -17.65 -27.75
C ILE A 53 7.48 -18.98 -28.12
N ARG A 54 8.07 -19.67 -27.15
CA ARG A 54 8.70 -20.98 -27.39
C ARG A 54 7.77 -22.13 -26.99
N ARG A 55 8.10 -23.30 -27.53
CA ARG A 55 7.29 -24.52 -27.49
C ARG A 55 6.86 -24.95 -26.08
N GLY A 56 5.78 -25.73 -26.05
CA GLY A 56 5.22 -26.32 -24.85
C GLY A 56 4.66 -25.33 -23.84
N SER A 57 4.39 -24.09 -24.27
CA SER A 57 3.82 -23.03 -23.44
C SER A 57 2.29 -23.02 -23.53
N THR A 58 1.64 -22.57 -22.47
CA THR A 58 0.18 -22.50 -22.36
C THR A 58 -0.27 -21.13 -21.88
N ILE A 59 -1.30 -20.57 -22.52
CA ILE A 59 -1.97 -19.34 -22.09
C ILE A 59 -3.45 -19.63 -21.86
N GLN A 60 -3.91 -19.49 -20.63
CA GLN A 60 -5.30 -19.62 -20.23
C GLN A 60 -5.86 -18.26 -19.81
N VAL A 61 -6.89 -17.80 -20.50
CA VAL A 61 -7.60 -16.57 -20.17
C VAL A 61 -9.02 -16.93 -19.78
N HIS A 62 -9.27 -16.97 -18.47
CA HIS A 62 -10.56 -17.37 -17.91
C HIS A 62 -11.62 -16.29 -18.08
N ARG A 63 -12.90 -16.65 -17.94
CA ARG A 63 -14.07 -15.80 -18.23
C ARG A 63 -13.92 -14.33 -17.81
N GLY A 64 -13.96 -13.41 -18.77
CA GLY A 64 -13.90 -11.97 -18.51
C GLY A 64 -12.50 -11.40 -18.27
N ALA A 65 -11.48 -12.23 -18.04
CA ALA A 65 -10.12 -11.77 -17.79
C ALA A 65 -9.45 -11.29 -19.08
N THR A 66 -8.32 -10.59 -18.94
CA THR A 66 -7.52 -10.14 -20.08
C THR A 66 -6.05 -10.49 -19.88
N VAL A 67 -5.43 -11.12 -20.86
CA VAL A 67 -3.96 -11.24 -20.95
C VAL A 67 -3.47 -10.29 -22.04
N ALA A 68 -2.55 -9.40 -21.68
CA ALA A 68 -1.98 -8.43 -22.61
C ALA A 68 -0.45 -8.54 -22.63
N ILE A 69 0.09 -8.90 -23.78
CA ILE A 69 1.53 -9.01 -24.05
C ILE A 69 1.90 -7.87 -24.99
N GLY A 70 2.82 -7.01 -24.57
CA GLY A 70 3.29 -5.86 -25.33
C GLY A 70 4.18 -6.24 -26.52
N ASP A 71 4.82 -5.23 -27.11
CA ASP A 71 5.72 -5.42 -28.24
C ASP A 71 7.08 -5.98 -27.80
N ASP A 72 7.82 -6.62 -28.71
CA ASP A 72 9.20 -7.05 -28.49
C ASP A 72 9.39 -7.99 -27.27
N VAL A 73 8.39 -8.81 -26.97
CA VAL A 73 8.42 -9.75 -25.83
C VAL A 73 8.94 -11.12 -26.25
N ALA A 74 9.82 -11.69 -25.43
CA ALA A 74 10.30 -13.07 -25.57
C ALA A 74 9.80 -13.94 -24.41
N ILE A 75 9.16 -15.08 -24.73
CA ILE A 75 8.67 -16.06 -23.76
C ILE A 75 9.32 -17.43 -24.03
N GLY A 76 10.04 -17.94 -23.04
CA GLY A 76 10.78 -19.19 -23.08
C GLY A 76 9.89 -20.43 -23.05
N GLU A 77 10.54 -21.60 -23.18
CA GLU A 77 9.87 -22.89 -23.30
C GLU A 77 9.11 -23.23 -22.01
N HIS A 78 7.98 -23.94 -22.15
CA HIS A 78 7.21 -24.46 -21.02
C HIS A 78 6.72 -23.38 -20.04
N THR A 79 6.44 -22.18 -20.54
CA THR A 79 5.86 -21.09 -19.73
C THR A 79 4.35 -21.31 -19.58
N PHE A 80 3.82 -21.08 -18.38
CA PHE A 80 2.41 -21.19 -18.09
C PHE A 80 1.86 -19.84 -17.61
N ILE A 81 0.82 -19.33 -18.29
CA ILE A 81 0.16 -18.06 -17.98
C ILE A 81 -1.33 -18.35 -17.77
N SER A 82 -1.86 -18.09 -16.58
CA SER A 82 -3.26 -18.34 -16.25
C SER A 82 -3.90 -17.15 -15.55
N ALA A 83 -4.88 -16.53 -16.21
CA ALA A 83 -5.48 -15.27 -15.78
C ALA A 83 -6.99 -15.39 -15.48
N MET A 84 -7.40 -15.06 -14.26
CA MET A 84 -8.81 -14.91 -13.83
C MET A 84 -9.23 -13.45 -13.59
N ALA A 85 -8.29 -12.53 -13.36
CA ALA A 85 -8.51 -11.09 -13.33
C ALA A 85 -7.84 -10.41 -14.53
N GLY A 86 -6.52 -10.55 -14.65
CA GLY A 86 -5.75 -10.12 -15.81
C GLY A 86 -4.25 -10.17 -15.58
N ILE A 87 -3.50 -10.48 -16.65
CA ILE A 87 -2.04 -10.51 -16.64
C ILE A 87 -1.52 -9.60 -17.73
N ARG A 88 -0.60 -8.70 -17.37
CA ARG A 88 0.07 -7.82 -18.32
C ARG A 88 1.57 -8.09 -18.36
N ILE A 89 2.11 -8.20 -19.56
CA ILE A 89 3.55 -8.30 -19.84
C ILE A 89 3.93 -7.12 -20.72
N GLY A 90 4.70 -6.18 -20.17
CA GLY A 90 5.08 -4.93 -20.83
C GLY A 90 6.06 -5.12 -21.98
N THR A 91 6.16 -4.09 -22.83
CA THR A 91 7.05 -4.08 -23.99
C THR A 91 8.51 -4.36 -23.62
N GLY A 92 9.18 -5.20 -24.41
CA GLY A 92 10.58 -5.57 -24.20
C GLY A 92 10.83 -6.46 -22.97
N ALA A 93 9.78 -6.91 -22.27
CA ALA A 93 9.93 -7.86 -21.18
C ALA A 93 10.36 -9.24 -21.71
N ALA A 94 11.06 -10.01 -20.87
CA ALA A 94 11.53 -11.34 -21.21
C ALA A 94 11.20 -12.33 -20.10
N LEU A 95 10.47 -13.38 -20.44
CA LEU A 95 10.22 -14.53 -19.57
C LEU A 95 11.07 -15.68 -20.10
N SER A 96 11.95 -16.22 -19.25
CA SER A 96 12.77 -17.36 -19.63
C SER A 96 11.97 -18.67 -19.50
N ASN A 97 12.65 -19.82 -19.49
CA ASN A 97 11.97 -21.12 -19.54
C ASN A 97 11.27 -21.45 -18.21
N MET A 98 10.12 -22.11 -18.29
CA MET A 98 9.35 -22.62 -17.14
C MET A 98 8.91 -21.51 -16.17
N VAL A 99 8.64 -20.31 -16.68
CA VAL A 99 8.02 -19.26 -15.86
C VAL A 99 6.54 -19.60 -15.65
N ASP A 100 6.05 -19.35 -14.44
CA ASP A 100 4.66 -19.60 -14.06
C ASP A 100 4.02 -18.31 -13.54
N LEU A 101 2.95 -17.85 -14.21
CA LEU A 101 2.17 -16.68 -13.81
C LEU A 101 0.74 -17.11 -13.50
N HIS A 102 0.34 -16.99 -12.22
CA HIS A 102 -1.02 -17.27 -11.75
C HIS A 102 -1.55 -16.09 -10.94
N ASP A 103 -2.53 -15.38 -11.50
CA ASP A 103 -3.12 -14.18 -10.89
C ASP A 103 -4.25 -14.47 -9.88
N HIS A 104 -4.42 -15.74 -9.50
CA HIS A 104 -5.54 -16.20 -8.67
C HIS A 104 -5.14 -17.35 -7.74
N ASN A 105 -5.92 -17.51 -6.67
CA ASN A 105 -5.79 -18.58 -5.69
C ASN A 105 -7.17 -19.14 -5.33
N HIS A 106 -7.18 -20.34 -4.75
CA HIS A 106 -8.36 -20.83 -4.04
C HIS A 106 -8.61 -20.00 -2.78
N ARG A 107 -9.89 -19.76 -2.45
CA ARG A 107 -10.22 -19.06 -1.21
C ARG A 107 -9.85 -19.90 0.02
N ALA A 108 -9.74 -19.22 1.16
CA ALA A 108 -9.67 -19.90 2.44
C ALA A 108 -10.92 -20.81 2.64
N ARG A 109 -10.69 -22.06 3.06
CA ARG A 109 -11.75 -23.04 3.30
C ARG A 109 -12.42 -22.79 4.66
N THR A 110 -13.22 -21.73 4.73
CA THR A 110 -14.04 -21.38 5.90
C THR A 110 -15.44 -21.99 5.79
N THR A 111 -16.19 -21.98 6.90
CA THR A 111 -17.61 -22.37 6.90
C THR A 111 -18.48 -21.46 6.03
N GLU A 112 -18.03 -20.24 5.79
CA GLU A 112 -18.68 -19.28 4.89
C GLU A 112 -18.49 -19.67 3.42
N HIS A 113 -17.25 -19.96 3.01
CA HIS A 113 -16.95 -20.30 1.61
C HIS A 113 -17.31 -21.74 1.23
N VAL A 114 -17.31 -22.68 2.18
CA VAL A 114 -17.62 -24.10 1.94
C VAL A 114 -18.65 -24.63 2.96
N PRO A 115 -19.90 -24.13 2.95
CA PRO A 115 -20.90 -24.41 3.99
C PRO A 115 -21.31 -25.89 4.05
N THR A 116 -21.19 -26.62 2.94
CA THR A 116 -21.54 -28.04 2.84
C THR A 116 -20.36 -28.98 3.12
N GLY A 117 -19.18 -28.45 3.46
CA GLY A 117 -18.00 -29.24 3.77
C GLY A 117 -17.45 -30.03 2.57
N GLN A 118 -17.75 -29.61 1.34
CA GLN A 118 -17.20 -30.26 0.14
C GLN A 118 -15.68 -30.35 0.21
N LEU A 119 -15.16 -31.53 -0.15
CA LEU A 119 -13.73 -31.82 -0.06
C LEU A 119 -12.92 -31.23 -1.22
N VAL A 120 -13.56 -30.88 -2.32
CA VAL A 120 -12.87 -30.41 -3.53
C VAL A 120 -12.29 -29.00 -3.34
N PRO A 121 -11.01 -28.75 -3.68
CA PRO A 121 -10.37 -27.45 -3.45
C PRO A 121 -11.10 -26.26 -4.08
N TRP A 122 -11.65 -26.44 -5.29
CA TRP A 122 -12.38 -25.41 -6.03
C TRP A 122 -13.77 -25.08 -5.46
N ALA A 123 -14.30 -25.86 -4.51
CA ALA A 123 -15.57 -25.54 -3.86
C ALA A 123 -15.51 -24.24 -3.05
N SER A 124 -14.30 -23.84 -2.62
CA SER A 124 -14.07 -22.58 -1.92
C SER A 124 -14.25 -21.36 -2.83
N GLY A 125 -14.25 -21.55 -4.16
CA GLY A 125 -14.18 -20.47 -5.13
C GLY A 125 -12.76 -19.96 -5.34
N PHE A 126 -12.65 -18.77 -5.92
CA PHE A 126 -11.37 -18.14 -6.25
C PHE A 126 -11.36 -16.67 -5.85
N GLU A 127 -10.18 -16.24 -5.43
CA GLU A 127 -9.80 -14.84 -5.31
C GLU A 127 -8.73 -14.54 -6.36
N ALA A 128 -8.76 -13.33 -6.92
CA ALA A 128 -7.84 -12.92 -7.97
C ALA A 128 -7.37 -11.48 -7.79
N ALA A 129 -6.16 -11.22 -8.27
CA ALA A 129 -5.56 -9.89 -8.34
C ALA A 129 -4.51 -9.89 -9.46
N PRO A 130 -4.44 -8.83 -10.26
CA PRO A 130 -3.67 -8.85 -11.50
C PRO A 130 -2.18 -9.07 -11.27
N ILE A 131 -1.52 -9.69 -12.25
CA ILE A 131 -0.06 -9.68 -12.35
C ILE A 131 0.34 -8.66 -13.40
N ILE A 132 1.22 -7.73 -13.01
CA ILE A 132 1.73 -6.68 -13.90
C ILE A 132 3.25 -6.82 -14.00
N ILE A 133 3.76 -7.20 -15.16
CA ILE A 133 5.19 -7.16 -15.49
C ILE A 133 5.42 -5.90 -16.33
N GLU A 134 6.14 -4.93 -15.79
CA GLU A 134 6.41 -3.65 -16.45
C GLU A 134 7.48 -3.77 -17.56
N PRO A 135 7.62 -2.76 -18.44
CA PRO A 135 8.53 -2.82 -19.58
C PRO A 135 9.98 -3.17 -19.22
N GLY A 136 10.61 -3.98 -20.07
CA GLY A 136 12.01 -4.40 -19.92
C GLY A 136 12.31 -5.35 -18.75
N ALA A 137 11.31 -5.73 -17.94
CA ALA A 137 11.53 -6.67 -16.85
C ALA A 137 11.88 -8.07 -17.38
N THR A 138 12.87 -8.71 -16.75
CA THR A 138 13.36 -10.04 -17.10
C THR A 138 13.12 -11.02 -15.96
N LEU A 139 12.39 -12.10 -16.26
CA LEU A 139 12.18 -13.23 -15.36
C LEU A 139 13.04 -14.40 -15.83
N SER A 140 13.99 -14.81 -15.00
CA SER A 140 14.87 -15.95 -15.29
C SER A 140 14.12 -17.28 -15.22
N ASN A 141 14.82 -18.38 -15.55
CA ASN A 141 14.22 -19.71 -15.58
C ASN A 141 13.52 -20.08 -14.26
N LYS A 142 12.35 -20.70 -14.35
CA LYS A 142 11.60 -21.24 -13.20
C LYS A 142 11.18 -20.18 -12.17
N VAL A 143 10.89 -18.96 -12.61
CA VAL A 143 10.27 -17.95 -11.75
C VAL A 143 8.78 -18.21 -11.65
N THR A 144 8.25 -18.20 -10.43
CA THR A 144 6.80 -18.21 -10.17
C THR A 144 6.38 -16.83 -9.66
N VAL A 145 5.30 -16.29 -10.22
CA VAL A 145 4.72 -15.00 -9.79
C VAL A 145 3.30 -15.23 -9.30
N THR A 146 3.01 -14.79 -8.08
CA THR A 146 1.68 -14.97 -7.47
C THR A 146 0.76 -13.78 -7.75
N ALA A 147 -0.54 -14.00 -7.53
CA ALA A 147 -1.59 -13.01 -7.60
C ALA A 147 -1.22 -11.67 -6.91
N GLY A 148 -1.59 -10.59 -7.58
CA GLY A 148 -1.50 -9.22 -7.06
C GLY A 148 -0.12 -8.57 -7.15
N VAL A 149 0.85 -9.24 -7.78
CA VAL A 149 2.23 -8.75 -7.88
C VAL A 149 2.41 -7.81 -9.08
N ARG A 150 3.09 -6.68 -8.83
CA ARG A 150 3.72 -5.87 -9.87
C ARG A 150 5.24 -6.02 -9.85
N ILE A 151 5.84 -6.39 -10.98
CA ILE A 151 7.29 -6.39 -11.18
C ILE A 151 7.64 -5.13 -11.95
N GLY A 152 8.38 -4.23 -11.31
CA GLY A 152 8.71 -2.91 -11.84
C GLY A 152 9.59 -2.94 -13.10
N ALA A 153 9.60 -1.83 -13.83
CA ALA A 153 10.33 -1.72 -15.09
C ALA A 153 11.82 -2.05 -14.92
N ASN A 154 12.42 -2.67 -15.95
CA ASN A 154 13.80 -3.14 -15.98
C ASN A 154 14.18 -4.13 -14.86
N CYS A 155 13.26 -4.67 -14.06
CA CYS A 155 13.63 -5.60 -13.00
C CYS A 155 14.31 -6.86 -13.55
N VAL A 156 15.22 -7.45 -12.76
CA VAL A 156 15.76 -8.79 -13.03
C VAL A 156 15.38 -9.71 -11.88
N VAL A 157 14.52 -10.68 -12.17
CA VAL A 157 14.16 -11.74 -11.23
C VAL A 157 15.03 -12.95 -11.51
N GLY A 158 15.82 -13.37 -10.51
CA GLY A 158 16.73 -14.50 -10.63
C GLY A 158 16.03 -15.85 -10.73
N ALA A 159 16.75 -16.86 -11.22
CA ALA A 159 16.18 -18.18 -11.49
C ALA A 159 15.68 -18.87 -10.20
N ASN A 160 14.63 -19.70 -10.32
CA ASN A 160 13.96 -20.40 -9.22
C ASN A 160 13.42 -19.47 -8.11
N ALA A 161 13.10 -18.21 -8.41
CA ALA A 161 12.53 -17.29 -7.44
C ALA A 161 10.99 -17.40 -7.39
N VAL A 162 10.41 -17.17 -6.21
CA VAL A 162 8.96 -17.03 -6.03
C VAL A 162 8.65 -15.59 -5.68
N VAL A 163 8.07 -14.86 -6.62
CA VAL A 163 7.69 -13.47 -6.44
C VAL A 163 6.29 -13.42 -5.82
N SER A 164 6.25 -13.24 -4.51
CA SER A 164 5.01 -13.13 -3.74
C SER A 164 4.67 -11.70 -3.28
N HIS A 165 5.50 -10.74 -3.67
CA HIS A 165 5.36 -9.32 -3.38
C HIS A 165 5.91 -8.50 -4.54
N SER A 166 5.35 -7.31 -4.72
CA SER A 166 5.74 -6.37 -5.76
C SER A 166 7.19 -5.92 -5.61
N ILE A 167 7.86 -5.73 -6.74
CA ILE A 167 9.29 -5.37 -6.81
C ILE A 167 9.40 -3.98 -7.46
N ALA A 168 10.12 -3.08 -6.79
CA ALA A 168 10.40 -1.75 -7.30
C ALA A 168 11.19 -1.79 -8.62
N PRO A 169 11.06 -0.80 -9.52
CA PRO A 169 11.85 -0.72 -10.74
C PRO A 169 13.37 -0.81 -10.51
N ASP A 170 14.11 -1.15 -11.57
CA ASP A 170 15.58 -1.16 -11.61
C ASP A 170 16.22 -2.02 -10.49
N THR A 171 15.51 -3.09 -10.11
CA THR A 171 15.86 -3.96 -8.99
C THR A 171 16.23 -5.37 -9.46
N VAL A 172 17.27 -5.94 -8.86
CA VAL A 172 17.56 -7.38 -8.94
C VAL A 172 16.95 -8.07 -7.71
N ALA A 173 16.03 -9.00 -7.93
CA ALA A 173 15.37 -9.75 -6.86
C ALA A 173 15.61 -11.26 -6.99
N THR A 174 15.86 -11.94 -5.87
CA THR A 174 16.11 -13.40 -5.85
C THR A 174 15.58 -14.06 -4.58
N GLY A 175 15.26 -15.35 -4.67
CA GLY A 175 14.91 -16.20 -3.52
C GLY A 175 13.45 -16.63 -3.47
N VAL A 176 13.10 -17.33 -2.38
CA VAL A 176 11.75 -17.82 -2.07
C VAL A 176 11.42 -17.43 -0.62
N PRO A 177 10.66 -16.34 -0.39
CA PRO A 177 10.17 -15.38 -1.39
C PRO A 177 11.30 -14.54 -2.01
N ALA A 178 11.06 -13.99 -3.19
CA ALA A 178 11.98 -13.10 -3.89
C ALA A 178 12.14 -11.80 -3.10
N THR A 179 13.38 -11.40 -2.85
CA THR A 179 13.72 -10.17 -2.11
C THR A 179 14.71 -9.34 -2.90
N SER A 180 14.60 -8.02 -2.80
CA SER A 180 15.56 -7.09 -3.41
C SER A 180 16.97 -7.37 -2.90
N ARG A 181 17.92 -7.50 -3.82
CA ARG A 181 19.36 -7.72 -3.53
C ARG A 181 20.20 -6.50 -3.81
N ARG A 182 19.88 -5.81 -4.90
CA ARG A 182 20.52 -4.55 -5.31
C ARG A 182 19.62 -3.83 -6.30
N THR A 183 19.73 -2.52 -6.31
CA THR A 183 19.31 -1.69 -7.44
C THR A 183 20.46 -1.54 -8.42
N PHE A 184 20.18 -1.15 -9.66
CA PHE A 184 21.20 -0.82 -10.63
C PHE A 184 20.83 0.44 -11.43
N ASP A 185 21.85 1.15 -11.88
CA ASP A 185 21.68 2.38 -12.66
C ASP A 185 21.32 1.99 -14.10
N ALA A 186 20.03 2.10 -14.42
CA ALA A 186 19.49 1.91 -15.76
C ALA A 186 18.83 3.21 -16.21
N ALA A 187 18.78 3.43 -17.53
CA ALA A 187 17.98 4.53 -18.07
C ALA A 187 16.53 4.35 -17.64
N ALA A 188 15.91 5.44 -17.15
CA ALA A 188 14.52 5.41 -16.71
C ALA A 188 13.63 4.91 -17.86
N ALA A 189 13.08 3.71 -17.70
CA ALA A 189 12.09 3.19 -18.62
C ALA A 189 10.78 4.00 -18.47
N PRO A 190 9.99 4.16 -19.54
CA PRO A 190 8.66 4.75 -19.45
C PRO A 190 7.84 3.96 -18.42
N ARG A 191 7.40 4.65 -17.36
CA ARG A 191 6.44 4.08 -16.40
C ARG A 191 5.04 4.39 -16.93
N GLU A 192 4.27 3.34 -17.19
CA GLU A 192 2.94 3.52 -17.78
C GLU A 192 1.90 4.01 -16.75
N ASP A 193 2.04 3.64 -15.47
CA ASP A 193 1.14 4.08 -14.38
C ASP A 193 1.92 4.25 -13.06
N SER A 194 2.00 5.48 -12.52
CA SER A 194 2.50 5.70 -11.16
C SER A 194 1.42 5.34 -10.14
N ARG A 195 1.72 4.40 -9.23
CA ARG A 195 0.83 4.11 -8.09
C ARG A 195 0.84 5.28 -7.13
N THR A 196 -0.33 5.63 -6.60
CA THR A 196 -0.49 6.53 -5.48
C THR A 196 -0.92 5.72 -4.26
N LEU A 197 -0.27 5.94 -3.12
CA LEU A 197 -0.74 5.47 -1.82
C LEU A 197 -1.34 6.65 -1.05
N THR A 198 -2.57 6.49 -0.57
CA THR A 198 -3.27 7.51 0.23
C THR A 198 -3.04 7.24 1.71
N VAL A 199 -2.49 8.23 2.42
CA VAL A 199 -2.13 8.14 3.84
C VAL A 199 -2.90 9.17 4.65
N GLY A 200 -3.65 8.70 5.65
CA GLY A 200 -4.41 9.54 6.59
C GLY A 200 -3.75 9.65 7.95
N PHE A 201 -3.77 10.83 8.56
CA PHE A 201 -3.36 11.06 9.94
C PHE A 201 -4.55 11.63 10.72
N PHE A 202 -5.05 10.88 11.69
CA PHE A 202 -6.13 11.31 12.59
C PHE A 202 -5.58 11.39 14.00
N GLY A 203 -5.68 12.55 14.62
CA GLY A 203 -5.21 12.68 15.99
C GLY A 203 -5.19 14.09 16.52
N THR A 204 -4.55 14.26 17.66
CA THR A 204 -4.53 15.54 18.37
C THR A 204 -3.33 16.40 17.94
N SER A 205 -2.80 17.23 18.84
CA SER A 205 -1.70 18.14 18.53
C SER A 205 -0.37 17.45 18.18
N ILE A 206 -0.17 16.20 18.60
CA ILE A 206 1.01 15.39 18.20
C ILE A 206 0.94 14.98 16.72
N MET A 207 -0.26 14.92 16.11
CA MET A 207 -0.46 14.65 14.69
C MET A 207 -0.60 15.93 13.86
N GLU A 208 -1.28 16.96 14.37
CA GLU A 208 -1.61 18.19 13.62
C GLU A 208 -0.37 18.82 13.00
N HIS A 209 0.66 19.11 13.81
CA HIS A 209 1.95 19.66 13.40
C HIS A 209 1.89 20.67 12.24
N LEU A 210 1.07 21.71 12.44
CA LEU A 210 1.01 22.89 11.59
C LEU A 210 1.80 24.05 12.21
N GLU A 211 2.51 24.82 11.39
CA GLU A 211 3.17 26.06 11.78
C GLU A 211 2.45 27.26 11.17
N ALA A 212 2.02 28.19 12.01
CA ALA A 212 1.46 29.45 11.52
C ALA A 212 2.55 30.25 10.78
N VAL A 213 2.31 30.53 9.51
CA VAL A 213 3.20 31.34 8.67
C VAL A 213 2.71 32.77 8.65
N ASN A 214 3.65 33.68 8.83
CA ASN A 214 3.48 35.09 8.51
C ASN A 214 4.77 35.60 7.86
N ALA A 215 4.68 36.23 6.69
CA ALA A 215 5.84 36.70 5.93
C ALA A 215 6.72 37.68 6.73
N GLN A 216 6.10 38.50 7.60
CA GLN A 216 6.78 39.43 8.49
C GLN A 216 7.68 38.71 9.52
N MET A 217 7.35 37.47 9.91
CA MET A 217 8.09 36.68 10.89
C MET A 217 9.33 35.97 10.32
N THR A 218 9.56 36.05 9.01
CA THR A 218 10.66 35.34 8.33
C THR A 218 11.96 36.15 8.24
N THR A 219 11.92 37.46 8.53
CA THR A 219 13.08 38.35 8.41
C THR A 219 13.25 39.20 9.66
N GLN A 220 14.45 39.14 10.26
CA GLN A 220 14.75 39.84 11.53
C GLN A 220 14.46 41.35 11.48
N ALA A 221 14.67 41.97 10.31
CA ALA A 221 14.44 43.41 10.10
C ALA A 221 12.95 43.81 10.15
N ASN A 222 12.04 42.86 9.96
CA ASN A 222 10.61 43.11 9.88
C ASN A 222 9.83 42.58 11.09
N LEU A 223 10.51 41.96 12.06
CA LEU A 223 9.83 41.41 13.24
C LEU A 223 8.98 42.49 13.92
N PRO A 224 7.73 42.15 14.27
CA PRO A 224 6.81 43.11 14.84
C PRO A 224 7.24 43.46 16.28
N GLU A 225 6.78 44.62 16.79
CA GLU A 225 7.10 45.03 18.16
C GLU A 225 6.62 43.98 19.18
N VAL A 226 7.41 43.75 20.23
CA VAL A 226 7.06 42.80 21.29
C VAL A 226 5.71 43.15 21.91
N GLY A 227 4.79 42.19 21.94
CA GLY A 227 3.43 42.34 22.45
C GLY A 227 2.37 42.66 21.38
N SER A 228 2.77 42.86 20.12
CA SER A 228 1.84 42.98 19.00
C SER A 228 1.20 41.64 18.62
N LYS A 229 0.02 41.69 18.00
CA LYS A 229 -0.64 40.52 17.42
C LYS A 229 -0.19 40.34 15.98
N VAL A 230 0.10 39.10 15.59
CA VAL A 230 0.45 38.73 14.22
C VAL A 230 -0.70 37.93 13.62
N THR A 231 -1.08 38.25 12.39
CA THR A 231 -2.10 37.50 11.66
C THR A 231 -1.48 36.23 11.10
N VAL A 232 -2.15 35.09 11.26
CA VAL A 232 -1.77 33.87 10.56
C VAL A 232 -2.16 34.02 9.09
N GLU A 233 -1.17 34.06 8.20
CA GLU A 233 -1.36 34.23 6.74
C GLU A 233 -1.46 32.88 6.03
N GLY A 234 -0.98 31.81 6.66
CA GLY A 234 -1.09 30.44 6.19
C GLY A 234 -0.56 29.46 7.22
N TRP A 235 -0.57 28.18 6.86
CA TRP A 235 -0.05 27.10 7.70
C TRP A 235 0.97 26.28 6.89
N ALA A 236 2.17 26.10 7.44
CA ALA A 236 3.18 25.21 6.89
C ALA A 236 3.12 23.85 7.61
N GLN A 237 3.36 22.77 6.87
CA GLN A 237 3.46 21.43 7.42
C GLN A 237 4.81 21.28 8.13
N ARG A 238 4.81 20.74 9.36
CA ARG A 238 6.03 20.49 10.14
C ARG A 238 5.95 19.15 10.88
N GLY A 239 6.94 18.93 11.75
CA GLY A 239 7.06 17.78 12.63
C GLY A 239 7.06 16.42 11.95
N TRP A 240 6.80 15.36 12.72
CA TRP A 240 7.00 13.99 12.25
C TRP A 240 6.10 13.59 11.07
N VAL A 241 4.86 14.12 10.96
CA VAL A 241 3.96 13.83 9.83
C VAL A 241 4.57 14.31 8.52
N HIS A 242 5.04 15.57 8.47
CA HIS A 242 5.73 16.10 7.30
C HIS A 242 7.01 15.33 6.99
N ARG A 243 7.83 15.04 8.02
CA ARG A 243 9.10 14.32 7.85
C ARG A 243 8.88 12.88 7.37
N LEU A 244 7.84 12.19 7.84
CA LEU A 244 7.48 10.86 7.37
C LEU A 244 7.04 10.89 5.91
N ALA A 245 6.22 11.87 5.50
CA ALA A 245 5.83 12.03 4.11
C ALA A 245 7.04 12.21 3.17
N LEU A 246 8.04 13.01 3.60
CA LEU A 246 9.30 13.16 2.86
C LEU A 246 10.12 11.87 2.83
N SER A 247 10.23 11.18 3.97
CA SER A 247 10.97 9.91 4.08
C SER A 247 10.36 8.83 3.17
N LEU A 248 9.03 8.69 3.17
CA LEU A 248 8.31 7.77 2.28
C LEU A 248 8.59 8.06 0.79
N ARG A 249 8.52 9.33 0.39
CA ARG A 249 8.83 9.75 -0.99
C ARG A 249 10.29 9.48 -1.37
N ALA A 250 11.22 9.66 -0.43
CA ALA A 250 12.63 9.39 -0.67
C ALA A 250 12.94 7.88 -0.76
N ALA A 251 12.29 7.07 0.07
CA ALA A 251 12.45 5.61 0.08
C ALA A 251 11.76 4.93 -1.11
N TRP A 252 10.64 5.49 -1.57
CA TRP A 252 9.81 4.94 -2.64
C TRP A 252 9.58 5.98 -3.76
N PRO A 253 10.62 6.46 -4.46
CA PRO A 253 10.51 7.55 -5.43
C PRO A 253 9.73 7.18 -6.71
N HIS A 254 9.30 5.92 -6.82
CA HIS A 254 8.45 5.42 -7.89
C HIS A 254 6.97 5.38 -7.52
N ILE A 255 6.63 5.77 -6.29
CA ILE A 255 5.28 5.78 -5.73
C ILE A 255 4.94 7.23 -5.35
N ALA A 256 3.75 7.68 -5.72
CA ALA A 256 3.19 8.91 -5.21
C ALA A 256 2.56 8.67 -3.84
N PHE A 257 2.70 9.64 -2.93
CA PHE A 257 2.03 9.61 -1.63
C PHE A 257 1.11 10.82 -1.52
N ASP A 258 -0.18 10.53 -1.45
CA ASP A 258 -1.23 11.50 -1.18
C ASP A 258 -1.49 11.55 0.33
N ILE A 259 -1.18 12.68 0.96
CA ILE A 259 -1.11 12.80 2.42
C ILE A 259 -2.25 13.69 2.90
N HIS A 260 -3.11 13.12 3.75
CA HIS A 260 -4.24 13.78 4.36
C HIS A 260 -3.99 13.90 5.86
N ASN A 261 -3.77 15.11 6.35
CA ASN A 261 -3.55 15.37 7.76
C ASN A 261 -4.81 15.99 8.37
N HIS A 262 -5.49 15.19 9.21
CA HIS A 262 -6.70 15.53 9.94
C HIS A 262 -6.41 15.69 11.44
N GLY A 263 -5.17 16.04 11.79
CA GLY A 263 -4.81 16.34 13.18
C GLY A 263 -5.41 17.67 13.65
N GLU A 264 -5.94 17.70 14.86
CA GLU A 264 -6.52 18.91 15.46
C GLU A 264 -5.98 19.21 16.86
N GLY A 265 -5.39 20.39 17.02
CA GLY A 265 -4.81 20.85 18.27
C GLY A 265 -5.85 21.02 19.37
N GLY A 266 -5.66 20.36 20.51
CA GLY A 266 -6.55 20.46 21.66
C GLY A 266 -7.80 19.58 21.60
N ALA A 267 -7.99 18.83 20.51
CA ALA A 267 -9.04 17.83 20.36
C ALA A 267 -8.90 16.68 21.37
N THR A 268 -10.04 16.15 21.83
CA THR A 268 -10.19 14.91 22.61
C THR A 268 -10.54 13.73 21.68
N SER A 269 -10.60 12.51 22.20
CA SER A 269 -11.09 11.36 21.40
C SER A 269 -12.52 11.55 20.86
N ARG A 270 -13.35 12.36 21.53
CA ARG A 270 -14.70 12.70 21.04
C ARG A 270 -14.62 13.48 19.73
N ASP A 271 -13.77 14.51 19.72
CA ASP A 271 -13.61 15.38 18.55
C ASP A 271 -12.96 14.62 17.39
N ILE A 272 -11.96 13.76 17.67
CA ILE A 272 -11.35 12.92 16.61
C ILE A 272 -12.36 11.93 16.04
N ALA A 273 -13.27 11.38 16.85
CA ALA A 273 -14.33 10.51 16.35
C ALA A 273 -15.26 11.25 15.37
N ASP A 274 -15.64 12.49 15.70
CA ASP A 274 -16.43 13.34 14.81
C ASP A 274 -15.68 13.66 13.50
N ILE A 275 -14.36 13.88 13.56
CA ILE A 275 -13.52 14.12 12.37
C ILE A 275 -13.47 12.88 11.46
N VAL A 276 -13.29 11.68 12.04
CA VAL A 276 -13.28 10.42 11.26
C VAL A 276 -14.63 10.20 10.55
N GLU A 277 -15.75 10.46 11.25
CA GLU A 277 -17.07 10.36 10.65
C GLU A 277 -17.27 11.41 9.53
N ALA A 278 -16.88 12.66 9.78
CA ALA A 278 -17.02 13.76 8.85
C ALA A 278 -16.16 13.59 7.58
N ASP A 279 -14.92 13.12 7.70
CA ASP A 279 -14.04 12.86 6.55
C ASP A 279 -14.69 11.82 5.62
N ARG A 280 -15.15 10.69 6.17
CA ARG A 280 -15.80 9.66 5.35
C ARG A 280 -17.04 10.18 4.65
N ALA A 281 -17.86 10.96 5.34
CA ALA A 281 -19.08 11.54 4.79
C ALA A 281 -18.80 12.59 3.69
N THR A 282 -17.69 13.32 3.81
CA THR A 282 -17.37 14.46 2.93
C THR A 282 -16.56 14.06 1.71
N THR A 283 -15.51 13.25 1.92
CA THR A 283 -14.54 12.95 0.88
C THR A 283 -14.81 11.60 0.22
N GLY A 284 -15.37 10.64 0.96
CA GLY A 284 -15.49 9.26 0.51
C GLY A 284 -14.14 8.60 0.24
N THR A 285 -13.06 9.14 0.81
CA THR A 285 -11.69 8.67 0.56
C THR A 285 -11.50 7.28 1.16
N ASP A 286 -10.89 6.39 0.38
CA ASP A 286 -10.36 5.12 0.87
C ASP A 286 -8.85 5.31 1.12
N TYR A 287 -8.36 4.78 2.25
CA TYR A 287 -6.97 4.95 2.66
C TYR A 287 -6.17 3.65 2.50
N ASP A 288 -4.92 3.78 2.06
CA ASP A 288 -3.98 2.66 2.11
C ASP A 288 -3.39 2.49 3.51
N LEU A 289 -3.10 3.60 4.19
CA LEU A 289 -2.50 3.62 5.52
C LEU A 289 -3.10 4.74 6.37
N VAL A 290 -3.53 4.42 7.59
CA VAL A 290 -3.96 5.41 8.56
C VAL A 290 -3.11 5.34 9.82
N PHE A 291 -2.70 6.50 10.32
CA PHE A 291 -2.20 6.68 11.68
C PHE A 291 -3.29 7.31 12.54
N LEU A 292 -3.64 6.65 13.65
CA LEU A 292 -4.67 7.10 14.59
C LEU A 292 -4.07 7.27 15.98
N GLY A 293 -4.20 8.45 16.59
CA GLY A 293 -3.68 8.71 17.94
C GLY A 293 -4.44 9.81 18.67
N CYS A 294 -5.05 9.48 19.80
CA CYS A 294 -5.72 10.42 20.70
C CYS A 294 -5.72 9.88 22.14
N GLY A 295 -6.02 10.75 23.11
CA GLY A 295 -6.11 10.39 24.53
C GLY A 295 -5.41 11.39 25.47
N ILE A 296 -4.44 12.17 24.98
CA ILE A 296 -3.68 13.07 25.86
C ILE A 296 -4.56 14.19 26.43
N ASN A 297 -5.42 14.79 25.60
CA ASN A 297 -6.36 15.84 26.05
C ASN A 297 -7.50 15.26 26.89
N ASP A 298 -7.95 14.04 26.60
CA ASP A 298 -8.95 13.30 27.38
C ASP A 298 -8.57 13.26 28.86
N VAL A 299 -7.29 12.97 29.13
CA VAL A 299 -6.69 13.00 30.46
C VAL A 299 -6.39 14.44 30.93
N TRP A 300 -5.72 15.24 30.10
CA TRP A 300 -5.19 16.55 30.51
C TRP A 300 -6.28 17.52 30.97
N ARG A 301 -7.46 17.50 30.34
CA ARG A 301 -8.61 18.36 30.70
C ARG A 301 -9.04 18.20 32.16
N GLN A 302 -8.97 16.98 32.70
CA GLN A 302 -9.26 16.71 34.10
C GLN A 302 -8.31 17.47 35.04
N PHE A 303 -7.01 17.46 34.73
CA PHE A 303 -5.98 18.12 35.53
C PHE A 303 -5.94 19.64 35.34
N GLN A 304 -6.54 20.15 34.26
CA GLN A 304 -6.77 21.58 34.03
C GLN A 304 -8.04 22.11 34.72
N GLY A 305 -8.81 21.25 35.40
CA GLY A 305 -10.12 21.62 35.95
C GLY A 305 -11.21 21.81 34.91
N ARG A 306 -10.97 21.41 33.64
CA ARG A 306 -11.92 21.44 32.52
C ARG A 306 -12.71 20.14 32.47
N THR A 307 -13.31 19.76 33.60
CA THR A 307 -13.91 18.43 33.79
C THR A 307 -15.11 18.15 32.89
N SER A 308 -15.82 19.17 32.41
CA SER A 308 -16.90 19.03 31.42
C SER A 308 -16.40 18.62 30.03
N GLU A 309 -15.12 18.82 29.75
CA GLU A 309 -14.47 18.48 28.49
C GLU A 309 -13.61 17.21 28.60
N ALA A 310 -13.30 16.78 29.82
CA ALA A 310 -12.57 15.55 30.05
C ALA A 310 -13.40 14.34 29.58
N VAL A 311 -12.69 13.35 29.05
CA VAL A 311 -13.29 12.11 28.54
C VAL A 311 -12.74 10.97 29.40
N ASP A 312 -13.62 10.26 30.09
CA ASP A 312 -13.21 9.14 30.94
C ASP A 312 -12.77 7.93 30.10
N LEU A 313 -12.14 6.95 30.76
CA LEU A 313 -11.55 5.79 30.08
C LEU A 313 -12.58 4.93 29.33
N ASP A 314 -13.81 4.81 29.86
CA ASP A 314 -14.86 4.00 29.25
C ASP A 314 -15.40 4.71 27.99
N GLU A 315 -15.60 6.03 28.06
CA GLU A 315 -15.95 6.85 26.91
C GLU A 315 -14.86 6.85 25.84
N TYR A 316 -13.60 7.06 26.23
CA TYR A 316 -12.44 6.96 25.33
C TYR A 316 -12.40 5.62 24.59
N THR A 317 -12.58 4.51 25.33
CA THR A 317 -12.54 3.16 24.75
C THR A 317 -13.65 2.97 23.71
N ARG A 318 -14.85 3.52 23.95
CA ARG A 318 -15.94 3.50 22.98
C ARG A 318 -15.61 4.32 21.73
N HIS A 319 -15.09 5.53 21.89
CA HIS A 319 -14.70 6.37 20.74
C HIS A 319 -13.63 5.69 19.89
N LEU A 320 -12.57 5.19 20.52
CA LEU A 320 -11.48 4.54 19.80
C LEU A 320 -11.95 3.27 19.07
N THR A 321 -12.77 2.45 19.71
CA THR A 321 -13.36 1.27 19.08
C THR A 321 -14.24 1.67 17.88
N GLY A 322 -15.11 2.67 18.05
CA GLY A 322 -15.96 3.16 16.98
C GLY A 322 -15.17 3.71 15.77
N MET A 323 -14.09 4.45 16.03
CA MET A 323 -13.19 4.92 14.97
C MET A 323 -12.53 3.76 14.23
N LEU A 324 -12.05 2.74 14.97
CA LEU A 324 -11.43 1.56 14.36
C LEU A 324 -12.43 0.73 13.55
N ASP A 325 -13.65 0.55 14.02
CA ASP A 325 -14.73 -0.12 13.28
C ASP A 325 -15.00 0.59 11.95
N GLN A 326 -15.13 1.92 11.98
CA GLN A 326 -15.34 2.72 10.77
C GLN A 326 -14.15 2.64 9.81
N LEU A 327 -12.94 2.96 10.29
CA LEU A 327 -11.72 2.99 9.47
C LEU A 327 -11.44 1.62 8.85
N SER A 328 -11.70 0.52 9.55
CA SER A 328 -11.50 -0.85 9.03
C SER A 328 -12.36 -1.14 7.80
N GLY A 329 -13.45 -0.41 7.59
CA GLY A 329 -14.31 -0.55 6.42
C GLY A 329 -13.74 0.05 5.12
N TYR A 330 -12.78 0.97 5.22
CA TYR A 330 -12.24 1.69 4.05
C TYR A 330 -10.72 1.96 4.12
N THR A 331 -10.02 1.32 5.06
CA THR A 331 -8.57 1.45 5.22
C THR A 331 -7.88 0.09 5.15
N ARG A 332 -6.82 -0.03 4.33
CA ARG A 332 -6.08 -1.29 4.17
C ARG A 332 -5.18 -1.61 5.37
N ARG A 333 -4.55 -0.61 5.99
CA ARG A 333 -3.68 -0.74 7.16
C ARG A 333 -3.90 0.40 8.14
N ILE A 334 -4.11 0.07 9.41
CA ILE A 334 -4.23 1.04 10.49
C ILE A 334 -3.07 0.84 11.47
N VAL A 335 -2.45 1.95 11.87
CA VAL A 335 -1.46 2.04 12.94
C VAL A 335 -2.04 2.93 14.02
N VAL A 336 -2.36 2.34 15.17
CA VAL A 336 -2.73 3.09 16.38
C VAL A 336 -1.46 3.52 17.08
N VAL A 337 -1.28 4.81 17.26
CA VAL A 337 -0.11 5.41 17.92
C VAL A 337 -0.45 5.68 19.38
N SER A 338 0.37 5.19 20.30
CA SER A 338 0.23 5.53 21.71
C SER A 338 0.50 7.01 21.94
N GLU A 339 -0.16 7.62 22.91
CA GLU A 339 0.18 8.97 23.36
C GLU A 339 1.57 9.00 24.00
N THR A 340 2.30 10.11 23.80
CA THR A 340 3.60 10.31 24.46
C THR A 340 3.40 10.68 25.94
N PRO A 341 4.34 10.33 26.84
CA PRO A 341 4.24 10.78 28.23
C PRO A 341 4.27 12.31 28.31
N PHE A 342 3.55 12.86 29.30
CA PHE A 342 3.69 14.25 29.70
C PHE A 342 5.14 14.50 30.15
N GLY A 343 5.75 15.51 29.54
CA GLY A 343 7.04 16.05 29.93
C GLY A 343 6.98 16.83 31.26
N PRO A 344 8.13 17.32 31.74
CA PRO A 344 8.18 18.10 32.96
C PRO A 344 7.41 19.42 32.82
N ILE A 345 6.50 19.68 33.76
CA ILE A 345 5.87 20.99 34.01
C ILE A 345 6.19 21.42 35.47
N GLU A 346 5.63 22.55 35.92
CA GLU A 346 5.96 23.15 37.23
C GLU A 346 5.80 22.19 38.42
N ASP A 347 4.79 21.31 38.42
CA ASP A 347 4.56 20.32 39.48
C ASP A 347 4.83 18.87 39.02
N PRO A 348 5.95 18.25 39.46
CA PRO A 348 6.27 16.86 39.16
C PRO A 348 5.27 15.83 39.68
N ALA A 349 4.55 16.12 40.77
CA ALA A 349 3.54 15.20 41.30
C ALA A 349 2.34 15.11 40.34
N THR A 350 1.91 16.25 39.82
CA THR A 350 0.88 16.34 38.78
C THR A 350 1.29 15.60 37.51
N VAL A 351 2.53 15.77 37.02
CA VAL A 351 3.05 14.99 35.87
C VAL A 351 2.97 13.48 36.12
N THR A 352 3.35 13.04 37.31
CA THR A 352 3.31 11.62 37.68
C THR A 352 1.88 11.09 37.65
N ALA A 353 0.92 11.84 38.21
CA ALA A 353 -0.49 11.45 38.21
C ALA A 353 -1.11 11.44 36.80
N MET A 354 -0.81 12.46 35.99
CA MET A 354 -1.25 12.51 34.58
C MET A 354 -0.70 11.33 33.78
N ASN A 355 0.58 11.01 33.94
CA ASN A 355 1.21 9.88 33.26
C ASN A 355 0.69 8.51 33.73
N GLN A 356 0.34 8.37 35.02
CA GLN A 356 -0.30 7.15 35.53
C GLN A 356 -1.68 6.94 34.90
N GLU A 357 -2.46 8.02 34.72
CA GLU A 357 -3.77 7.92 34.08
C GLU A 357 -3.64 7.68 32.57
N LEU A 358 -2.80 8.45 31.87
CA LEU A 358 -2.58 8.30 30.43
C LEU A 358 -2.07 6.91 30.03
N ALA A 359 -1.27 6.26 30.89
CA ALA A 359 -0.84 4.88 30.67
C ALA A 359 -2.02 3.89 30.58
N ARG A 360 -3.15 4.15 31.26
CA ARG A 360 -4.36 3.33 31.17
C ARG A 360 -5.06 3.51 29.83
N TYR A 361 -5.06 4.72 29.29
CA TYR A 361 -5.62 5.04 27.97
C TYR A 361 -4.78 4.39 26.87
N ASN A 362 -3.44 4.46 26.97
CA ASN A 362 -2.54 3.75 26.07
C ASN A 362 -2.75 2.23 26.10
N ALA A 363 -2.98 1.64 27.28
CA ALA A 363 -3.29 0.22 27.40
C ALA A 363 -4.63 -0.14 26.74
N ALA A 364 -5.67 0.69 26.89
CA ALA A 364 -6.94 0.53 26.19
C ALA A 364 -6.76 0.63 24.67
N ALA A 365 -5.93 1.58 24.21
CA ALA A 365 -5.62 1.72 22.79
C ALA A 365 -4.89 0.52 22.19
N CYS A 366 -3.94 -0.04 22.92
CA CYS A 366 -3.26 -1.27 22.52
C CYS A 366 -4.24 -2.44 22.41
N ALA A 367 -5.15 -2.59 23.38
CA ALA A 367 -6.15 -3.65 23.36
C ALA A 367 -7.14 -3.49 22.20
N ALA A 368 -7.60 -2.27 21.94
CA ALA A 368 -8.48 -1.96 20.82
C ALA A 368 -7.79 -2.23 19.47
N ALA A 369 -6.54 -1.80 19.30
CA ALA A 369 -5.76 -2.07 18.09
C ALA A 369 -5.64 -3.58 17.82
N ALA A 370 -5.30 -4.37 18.83
CA ALA A 370 -5.19 -5.82 18.72
C ALA A 370 -6.51 -6.49 18.34
N ALA A 371 -7.64 -6.03 18.92
CA ALA A 371 -8.96 -6.57 18.62
C ALA A 371 -9.40 -6.34 17.16
N HIS A 372 -8.90 -5.29 16.51
CA HIS A 372 -9.21 -4.94 15.11
C HIS A 372 -8.12 -5.37 14.12
N GLY A 373 -7.08 -6.08 14.58
CA GLY A 373 -5.94 -6.46 13.74
C GLY A 373 -5.11 -5.27 13.24
N ALA A 374 -5.24 -4.10 13.88
CA ALA A 374 -4.41 -2.93 13.64
C ALA A 374 -3.04 -3.09 14.29
N GLN A 375 -2.03 -2.40 13.74
CA GLN A 375 -0.72 -2.33 14.39
C GLN A 375 -0.75 -1.30 15.52
N TYR A 376 -0.01 -1.56 16.59
CA TYR A 376 0.13 -0.62 17.70
C TYR A 376 1.57 -0.11 17.75
N LEU A 377 1.74 1.21 17.63
CA LEU A 377 3.01 1.89 17.78
C LEU A 377 3.14 2.40 19.21
N ASP A 378 3.86 1.66 20.06
CA ASP A 378 4.25 2.10 21.40
C ASP A 378 5.44 3.06 21.32
N VAL A 379 5.17 4.35 21.52
CA VAL A 379 6.20 5.39 21.61
C VAL A 379 6.55 5.74 23.06
N TRP A 380 5.81 5.23 24.05
CA TRP A 380 6.05 5.54 25.44
C TRP A 380 7.44 5.08 25.92
N ALA A 381 7.79 3.82 25.64
CA ALA A 381 9.08 3.27 26.04
C ALA A 381 10.26 4.01 25.38
N PRO A 382 10.26 4.27 24.05
CA PRO A 382 11.27 5.10 23.39
C PRO A 382 11.42 6.51 23.99
N PHE A 383 10.31 7.21 24.26
CA PHE A 383 10.34 8.55 24.84
C PHE A 383 10.88 8.55 26.28
N THR A 384 10.40 7.64 27.12
CA THR A 384 10.90 7.53 28.51
C THR A 384 12.37 7.13 28.56
N ALA A 385 12.82 6.26 27.66
CA ALA A 385 14.24 5.91 27.54
C ALA A 385 15.07 7.13 27.12
N ALA A 386 14.64 7.87 26.08
CA ALA A 386 15.34 9.07 25.64
C ALA A 386 15.43 10.12 26.75
N ALA A 387 14.31 10.44 27.42
CA ALA A 387 14.28 11.41 28.51
C ALA A 387 15.24 11.04 29.67
N ARG A 388 15.40 9.74 29.98
CA ARG A 388 16.33 9.27 31.02
C ARG A 388 17.81 9.37 30.63
N HIS A 389 18.10 9.26 29.33
CA HIS A 389 19.47 9.12 28.82
C HIS A 389 20.02 10.38 28.16
N LEU A 390 19.18 11.38 27.86
CA LEU A 390 19.63 12.66 27.34
C LEU A 390 20.57 13.34 28.34
N THR A 391 21.81 13.59 27.89
CA THR A 391 22.77 14.39 28.64
C THR A 391 22.38 15.86 28.52
N GLY A 392 21.86 16.45 29.59
CA GLY A 392 21.40 17.84 29.59
C GLY A 392 19.98 17.96 30.08
N ASP A 393 19.13 18.68 29.34
CA ASP A 393 17.74 18.93 29.70
C ASP A 393 16.82 17.79 29.22
N PRO A 394 16.26 16.96 30.12
CA PRO A 394 15.29 15.93 29.75
C PRO A 394 13.98 16.51 29.18
N ALA A 395 13.71 17.80 29.40
CA ALA A 395 12.59 18.51 28.78
C ALA A 395 12.81 18.75 27.28
N ALA A 396 14.02 18.55 26.74
CA ALA A 396 14.33 18.81 25.33
C ALA A 396 13.47 18.02 24.33
N LEU A 397 12.70 17.02 24.76
CA LEU A 397 11.72 16.30 23.93
C LEU A 397 10.39 17.05 23.78
N TRP A 398 10.04 17.92 24.72
CA TRP A 398 8.79 18.68 24.76
C TRP A 398 9.06 20.18 24.77
N SER A 399 8.22 20.95 24.10
CA SER A 399 8.28 22.41 24.12
C SER A 399 7.55 23.01 25.33
N ASP A 400 6.46 22.37 25.78
CA ASP A 400 5.61 22.84 26.88
C ASP A 400 5.13 21.69 27.81
N GLY A 401 5.80 20.54 27.76
CA GLY A 401 5.41 19.33 28.50
C GLY A 401 4.37 18.46 27.78
N VAL A 402 3.84 18.88 26.64
CA VAL A 402 2.92 18.08 25.80
C VAL A 402 3.39 18.05 24.35
N HIS A 403 3.61 19.21 23.75
CA HIS A 403 3.96 19.33 22.33
C HIS A 403 5.42 19.00 22.07
N LEU A 404 5.69 18.26 21.00
CA LEU A 404 7.03 17.77 20.69
C LEU A 404 7.95 18.87 20.17
N THR A 405 9.23 18.79 20.54
CA THR A 405 10.31 19.49 19.83
C THR A 405 10.71 18.72 18.58
N GLU A 406 11.63 19.28 17.78
CA GLU A 406 12.22 18.55 16.66
C GLU A 406 12.90 17.23 17.07
N LEU A 407 13.41 17.15 18.30
CA LEU A 407 14.00 15.92 18.83
C LEU A 407 12.92 14.89 19.16
N GLY A 408 11.84 15.31 19.83
CA GLY A 408 10.67 14.45 20.06
C GLY A 408 10.06 13.93 18.76
N ASP A 409 9.89 14.82 17.78
CA ASP A 409 9.46 14.47 16.42
C ASP A 409 10.35 13.41 15.77
N THR A 410 11.66 13.53 15.95
CA THR A 410 12.64 12.60 15.37
C THR A 410 12.51 11.21 16.00
N ILE A 411 12.26 11.12 17.31
CA ILE A 411 12.03 9.83 17.97
C ILE A 411 10.78 9.18 17.41
N LEU A 412 9.67 9.92 17.34
CA LEU A 412 8.41 9.39 16.81
C LEU A 412 8.56 8.92 15.36
N LEU A 413 9.21 9.72 14.50
CA LEU A 413 9.52 9.33 13.13
C LEU A 413 10.32 8.02 13.07
N GLN A 414 11.41 7.90 13.83
CA GLN A 414 12.26 6.70 13.81
C GLN A 414 11.51 5.44 14.27
N GLN A 415 10.64 5.56 15.29
CA GLN A 415 9.83 4.42 15.72
C GLN A 415 8.78 4.05 14.68
N THR A 416 8.17 5.03 14.02
CA THR A 416 7.24 4.79 12.90
C THR A 416 7.94 4.10 11.73
N GLU A 417 9.09 4.60 11.28
CA GLU A 417 9.86 3.99 10.19
C GLU A 417 10.28 2.55 10.52
N LYS A 418 10.70 2.31 11.76
CA LYS A 418 11.02 0.97 12.26
C LYS A 418 9.82 0.05 12.19
N LEU A 419 8.64 0.46 12.68
CA LEU A 419 7.42 -0.33 12.64
C LEU A 419 7.00 -0.63 11.18
N LEU A 420 7.04 0.37 10.30
CA LEU A 420 6.72 0.21 8.89
C LEU A 420 7.62 -0.84 8.22
N ALA A 421 8.93 -0.80 8.51
CA ALA A 421 9.90 -1.75 7.97
C ALA A 421 9.76 -3.16 8.56
N GLU A 422 9.64 -3.30 9.88
CA GLU A 422 9.49 -4.59 10.57
C GLU A 422 8.26 -5.36 10.09
N HIS A 423 7.16 -4.64 9.85
CA HIS A 423 5.92 -5.22 9.38
C HIS A 423 5.78 -5.24 7.85
N ARG A 424 6.76 -4.67 7.12
CA ARG A 424 6.77 -4.51 5.66
C ARG A 424 5.48 -3.88 5.14
N ILE A 425 5.01 -2.83 5.82
CA ILE A 425 3.67 -2.25 5.59
C ILE A 425 3.59 -1.65 4.20
N VAL A 426 4.55 -0.80 3.82
CA VAL A 426 4.54 -0.13 2.52
C VAL A 426 4.67 -1.16 1.39
N GLU A 427 5.60 -2.12 1.50
CA GLU A 427 5.78 -3.20 0.52
C GLU A 427 4.48 -3.97 0.26
N LYS A 428 3.77 -4.35 1.33
CA LYS A 428 2.50 -5.08 1.22
C LYS A 428 1.38 -4.21 0.64
N LEU A 429 1.45 -2.90 0.82
CA LEU A 429 0.50 -1.97 0.22
C LEU A 429 0.72 -1.80 -1.29
N LEU A 430 1.93 -2.08 -1.79
CA LEU A 430 2.22 -2.09 -3.24
C LEU A 430 1.61 -3.27 -3.98
N ASP A 431 1.24 -4.34 -3.28
CA ASP A 431 0.50 -5.45 -3.86
C ASP A 431 -0.93 -5.01 -4.19
N TYR A 432 -1.50 -5.58 -5.24
CA TYR A 432 -2.93 -5.45 -5.53
C TYR A 432 -3.72 -6.33 -4.57
N PRO A 433 -4.76 -5.80 -3.91
CA PRO A 433 -5.61 -6.60 -3.04
C PRO A 433 -6.19 -7.82 -3.76
N LEU A 434 -6.10 -8.99 -3.13
CA LEU A 434 -6.90 -10.13 -3.55
C LEU A 434 -8.37 -9.81 -3.34
N LEU A 435 -9.14 -9.93 -4.41
CA LEU A 435 -10.58 -9.71 -4.38
C LEU A 435 -11.28 -10.97 -4.85
N GLU A 436 -12.54 -11.09 -4.43
CA GLU A 436 -13.46 -12.07 -5.00
C GLU A 436 -13.44 -12.02 -6.52
N ARG A 437 -13.37 -13.17 -7.20
CA ARG A 437 -13.14 -13.25 -8.66
C ARG A 437 -13.94 -12.22 -9.49
N ASP A 438 -15.25 -12.15 -9.30
CA ASP A 438 -16.10 -11.25 -10.09
C ASP A 438 -15.96 -9.78 -9.65
N ALA A 439 -15.65 -9.53 -8.36
CA ALA A 439 -15.27 -8.21 -7.87
C ALA A 439 -13.91 -7.76 -8.42
N ALA A 440 -12.94 -8.68 -8.55
CA ALA A 440 -11.63 -8.45 -9.14
C ALA A 440 -11.75 -8.01 -10.61
N LEU A 441 -12.60 -8.68 -11.40
CA LEU A 441 -12.88 -8.28 -12.77
C LEU A 441 -13.46 -6.85 -12.86
N THR A 442 -14.35 -6.49 -11.93
CA THR A 442 -14.93 -5.15 -11.89
C THR A 442 -13.88 -4.11 -11.48
N ALA A 443 -13.14 -4.36 -10.40
CA ALA A 443 -12.17 -3.43 -9.83
C ALA A 443 -10.95 -3.22 -10.75
N TYR A 444 -10.48 -4.28 -11.39
CA TYR A 444 -9.26 -4.25 -12.21
C TYR A 444 -9.51 -4.18 -13.71
N GLY A 445 -10.75 -4.38 -14.18
CA GLY A 445 -11.13 -4.25 -15.59
C GLY A 445 -10.63 -2.96 -16.25
N PRO A 446 -10.74 -1.76 -15.63
CA PRO A 446 -10.20 -0.53 -16.20
C PRO A 446 -8.70 -0.56 -16.53
N LEU A 447 -7.89 -1.34 -15.81
CA LEU A 447 -6.45 -1.50 -16.10
C LEU A 447 -6.20 -2.21 -17.44
N PHE A 448 -7.16 -3.01 -17.89
CA PHE A 448 -7.02 -3.84 -19.08
C PHE A 448 -7.88 -3.38 -20.26
N ALA A 449 -8.77 -2.41 -20.04
CA ALA A 449 -9.76 -1.97 -21.04
C ALA A 449 -9.11 -1.58 -22.38
N ARG A 450 -7.94 -0.91 -22.34
CA ARG A 450 -7.21 -0.48 -23.54
C ARG A 450 -6.64 -1.61 -24.40
N TYR A 451 -6.55 -2.83 -23.86
CA TYR A 451 -6.05 -4.00 -24.60
C TYR A 451 -7.16 -4.82 -25.22
N ARG A 452 -8.41 -4.42 -25.02
CA ARG A 452 -9.56 -5.06 -25.64
C ARG A 452 -9.99 -4.24 -26.86
N PRO A 453 -10.62 -4.86 -27.88
CA PRO A 453 -11.18 -4.14 -29.01
C PRO A 453 -12.31 -3.22 -28.53
N ASP A 454 -12.52 -2.09 -29.20
CA ASP A 454 -13.63 -1.18 -28.88
C ASP A 454 -14.98 -1.94 -28.95
N GLY A 455 -15.74 -1.94 -27.83
CA GLY A 455 -17.07 -2.54 -27.74
C GLY A 455 -17.15 -4.00 -27.26
N SER A 456 -16.06 -4.55 -26.72
CA SER A 456 -15.95 -5.93 -26.18
C SER A 456 -16.27 -6.10 -24.69
#